data_AF-A0A1M6S625-F1
#
_entry.id   AF-A0A1M6S625-F1
#
_cell.length_a   1.000
_cell.length_b   1.000
_cell.length_c   1.000
_cell.angle_alpha   90.00
_cell.angle_beta   90.00
_cell.angle_gamma   90.00
#
_symmetry.space_group_name_H-M   'P 1'
#
loop_
_entity.id
_entity.type
_entity.pdbx_description
1 polymer ?
#
loop_
_entity_poly.entity_id
_entity_poly.type
_entity_poly.pdbx_seq_one_letter_code
_entity_poly.pdbx_strand_id
1 'polypeptide(L)'
;MTLLVTSATGVNGAGYGKVLAFADDGRPIGVFGDDPRIADPRGLGIDPVDRLLFVNSGLNRILALDRNGRAVHASRSIVGLNPGGGNFGPDGRYYVGLRSERTIMAFARKLDSAGEYILPPHVVPFPRGFAFGHDGRLFLASGIGPGGEGDNTILAFDSDRRMLPSWKVRDPELSPLDLTIAPSGNIVVSSEHPFGAANAVTTIREYDHADGRLARVLVPKYGVRFRKPRGLRFGPHARLYCVAQDEVVAFDFETGDCLGAVARLPRLNGQAVIFFP
;
A
#
# COMPACT_ATOMS: atom_id res chain seq x y z
N MET A 1 15.21 9.56 10.42
CA MET A 1 14.09 9.27 9.48
C MET A 1 13.08 8.46 10.25
N THR A 2 11.81 8.84 10.21
CA THR A 2 10.77 8.24 11.04
C THR A 2 10.00 7.21 10.24
N LEU A 3 9.77 6.03 10.81
CA LEU A 3 8.89 5.03 10.20
C LEU A 3 7.44 5.40 10.54
N LEU A 4 6.64 5.70 9.53
CA LEU A 4 5.23 6.01 9.67
C LEU A 4 4.38 4.86 9.16
N VAL A 5 3.34 4.54 9.94
CA VAL A 5 2.42 3.45 9.65
C VAL A 5 0.99 3.91 9.83
N THR A 6 0.12 3.65 8.86
CA THR A 6 -1.32 3.84 9.04
C THR A 6 -1.93 2.64 9.75
N SER A 7 -2.72 2.90 10.78
CA SER A 7 -3.46 1.87 11.52
C SER A 7 -4.96 2.09 11.32
N ALA A 8 -5.60 1.18 10.60
CA ALA A 8 -7.03 1.24 10.30
C ALA A 8 -7.90 0.96 11.54
N THR A 9 -9.11 1.49 11.53
CA THR A 9 -10.10 1.28 12.60
C THR A 9 -11.53 1.13 12.05
N GLY A 10 -12.51 0.83 12.91
CA GLY A 10 -13.91 0.67 12.54
C GLY A 10 -14.13 -0.53 11.61
N VAL A 11 -14.78 -0.29 10.47
CA VAL A 11 -15.13 -1.36 9.50
C VAL A 11 -13.93 -2.12 8.94
N ASN A 12 -12.73 -1.51 8.98
CA ASN A 12 -11.50 -2.13 8.48
C ASN A 12 -10.67 -2.82 9.59
N GLY A 13 -11.10 -2.78 10.85
CA GLY A 13 -10.55 -3.55 11.98
C GLY A 13 -10.48 -2.77 13.29
N ALA A 14 -9.88 -3.37 14.33
CA ALA A 14 -9.88 -2.84 15.70
C ALA A 14 -8.61 -2.05 16.09
N GLY A 15 -7.96 -1.43 15.09
CA GLY A 15 -6.72 -0.67 15.30
C GLY A 15 -6.95 0.76 15.77
N TYR A 16 -5.91 1.60 15.62
CA TYR A 16 -5.84 2.90 16.29
C TYR A 16 -6.56 4.02 15.54
N GLY A 17 -6.80 3.88 14.23
CA GLY A 17 -7.43 4.93 13.43
C GLY A 17 -6.53 6.15 13.24
N LYS A 18 -5.21 5.96 13.29
CA LYS A 18 -4.18 7.02 13.32
C LYS A 18 -2.99 6.68 12.43
N VAL A 19 -2.22 7.70 12.07
CA VAL A 19 -0.85 7.51 11.59
C VAL A 19 0.04 7.41 12.83
N LEU A 20 0.83 6.36 12.91
CA LEU A 20 1.69 6.04 14.05
C LEU A 20 3.15 6.19 13.63
N ALA A 21 3.93 6.84 14.49
CA ALA A 21 5.36 7.03 14.30
C ALA A 21 6.16 6.05 15.16
N PHE A 22 7.20 5.49 14.56
CA PHE A 22 8.19 4.65 15.20
C PHE A 22 9.57 5.22 14.95
N ALA A 23 10.44 5.11 15.94
CA ALA A 23 11.86 5.39 15.81
C ALA A 23 12.52 4.36 14.89
N ASP A 24 13.77 4.63 14.51
CA ASP A 24 14.59 3.75 13.68
C ASP A 24 14.86 2.39 14.33
N ASP A 25 14.91 2.35 15.67
CA ASP A 25 14.99 1.13 16.49
C ASP A 25 13.65 0.39 16.66
N GLY A 26 12.56 0.90 16.08
CA GLY A 26 11.23 0.29 16.16
C GLY A 26 10.38 0.70 17.35
N ARG A 27 10.91 1.53 18.27
CA ARG A 27 10.16 1.99 19.44
C ARG A 27 9.01 2.91 19.02
N PRO A 28 7.79 2.70 19.53
CA PRO A 28 6.69 3.63 19.28
C PRO A 28 7.02 5.03 19.82
N ILE A 29 6.91 6.04 18.96
CA ILE A 29 7.02 7.46 19.33
C ILE A 29 5.64 7.99 19.74
N GLY A 30 4.61 7.64 18.97
CA GLY A 30 3.25 8.09 19.22
C GLY A 30 2.46 8.30 17.93
N VAL A 31 1.44 9.14 18.00
CA VAL A 31 0.61 9.52 16.85
C VAL A 31 1.31 10.62 16.06
N PHE A 32 1.38 10.47 14.74
CA PHE A 32 1.89 11.48 13.81
C PHE A 32 0.74 12.29 13.22
N GLY A 33 0.58 13.53 13.69
CA GLY A 33 -0.54 14.39 13.33
C GLY A 33 -1.84 14.03 14.06
N ASP A 34 -2.53 15.03 14.59
CA ASP A 34 -3.75 14.89 15.39
C ASP A 34 -4.99 15.45 14.71
N ASP A 35 -4.87 15.84 13.43
CA ASP A 35 -5.97 16.40 12.66
C ASP A 35 -7.19 15.46 12.67
N PRO A 36 -8.37 15.91 13.14
CA PRO A 36 -9.55 15.06 13.29
C PRO A 36 -10.08 14.53 11.95
N ARG A 37 -9.63 15.08 10.83
CA ARG A 37 -9.97 14.60 9.48
C ARG A 37 -9.18 13.35 9.09
N ILE A 38 -8.18 12.94 9.88
CA ILE A 38 -7.48 11.66 9.75
C ILE A 38 -8.25 10.62 10.59
N ALA A 39 -9.08 9.82 9.93
CA ALA A 39 -9.76 8.69 10.55
C ALA A 39 -9.67 7.48 9.62
N ASP A 40 -9.46 6.29 10.20
CA ASP A 40 -9.24 5.04 9.46
C ASP A 40 -8.26 5.23 8.27
N PRO A 41 -7.03 5.71 8.52
CA PRO A 41 -6.09 6.03 7.46
C PRO A 41 -5.59 4.75 6.78
N ARG A 42 -5.35 4.82 5.46
CA ARG A 42 -5.04 3.66 4.61
C ARG A 42 -3.74 3.85 3.83
N GLY A 43 -3.78 4.40 2.62
CA GLY A 43 -2.60 4.72 1.81
C GLY A 43 -1.76 5.89 2.32
N LEU A 44 -0.45 5.84 2.02
CA LEU A 44 0.53 6.89 2.28
C LEU A 44 1.36 7.15 1.02
N GLY A 45 1.77 8.39 0.79
CA GLY A 45 2.77 8.76 -0.21
C GLY A 45 3.57 9.99 0.21
N ILE A 46 4.77 10.16 -0.33
CA ILE A 46 5.58 11.36 -0.10
C ILE A 46 5.70 12.13 -1.39
N ASP A 47 5.33 13.40 -1.34
CA ASP A 47 5.52 14.33 -2.44
C ASP A 47 7.01 14.45 -2.77
N PRO A 48 7.44 14.17 -4.01
CA PRO A 48 8.86 14.23 -4.37
C PRO A 48 9.45 15.65 -4.32
N VAL A 49 8.62 16.69 -4.37
CA VAL A 49 9.08 18.09 -4.44
C VAL A 49 8.92 18.78 -3.08
N ASP A 50 7.71 18.87 -2.54
CA ASP A 50 7.48 19.60 -1.28
C ASP A 50 7.73 18.75 -0.03
N ARG A 51 7.99 17.45 -0.21
CA ARG A 51 8.21 16.47 0.86
C ARG A 51 7.07 16.40 1.89
N LEU A 52 5.84 16.70 1.45
CA LEU A 52 4.64 16.51 2.27
C LEU A 52 4.23 15.03 2.29
N LEU A 53 3.72 14.59 3.45
CA LEU A 53 3.13 13.26 3.60
C LEU A 53 1.67 13.27 3.19
N PHE A 54 1.34 12.57 2.12
CA PHE A 54 -0.03 12.36 1.68
C PHE A 54 -0.63 11.17 2.43
N VAL A 55 -1.83 11.37 2.99
CA VAL A 55 -2.57 10.39 3.78
C VAL A 55 -3.98 10.24 3.22
N ASN A 56 -4.33 9.01 2.87
CA ASN A 56 -5.68 8.65 2.48
C ASN A 56 -6.51 8.40 3.73
N SER A 57 -7.53 9.24 3.96
CA SER A 57 -8.43 9.13 5.10
C SER A 57 -9.72 8.38 4.73
N GLY A 58 -10.17 7.50 5.62
CA GLY A 58 -11.45 6.81 5.52
C GLY A 58 -12.67 7.75 5.51
N LEU A 59 -12.49 9.03 5.84
CA LEU A 59 -13.49 10.10 5.65
C LEU A 59 -13.58 10.61 4.20
N ASN A 60 -13.27 9.73 3.24
CA ASN A 60 -13.33 9.98 1.80
C ASN A 60 -12.58 11.25 1.37
N ARG A 61 -11.35 11.42 1.86
CA ARG A 61 -10.51 12.58 1.55
C ARG A 61 -9.03 12.25 1.62
N ILE A 62 -8.23 13.17 1.09
CA ILE A 62 -6.77 13.11 1.11
C ILE A 62 -6.27 14.33 1.89
N LEU A 63 -5.26 14.12 2.73
CA LEU A 63 -4.54 15.20 3.41
C LEU A 63 -3.07 15.15 3.00
N ALA A 64 -2.44 16.32 2.88
CA ALA A 64 -0.99 16.45 2.78
C ALA A 64 -0.46 17.12 4.06
N LEU A 65 0.41 16.44 4.79
CA LEU A 65 0.93 16.86 6.09
C LEU A 65 2.38 17.31 5.98
N ASP A 66 2.78 18.32 6.77
CA ASP A 66 4.17 18.72 6.93
C ASP A 66 4.95 17.72 7.83
N ARG A 67 6.25 17.98 8.03
CA ARG A 67 7.13 17.19 8.90
C ARG A 67 6.71 17.12 10.37
N ASN A 68 5.83 18.03 10.81
CA ASN A 68 5.29 18.07 12.17
C ASN A 68 3.90 17.43 12.26
N GLY A 69 3.39 16.86 11.18
CA GLY A 69 2.06 16.25 11.12
C GLY A 69 0.91 17.25 10.95
N ARG A 70 1.19 18.52 10.60
CA ARG A 70 0.16 19.54 10.38
C ARG A 70 -0.32 19.50 8.93
N ALA A 71 -1.64 19.54 8.73
CA ALA A 71 -2.21 19.55 7.39
C ALA A 71 -1.91 20.87 6.66
N VAL A 72 -1.22 20.77 5.52
CA VAL A 72 -0.88 21.88 4.60
C VAL A 72 -1.91 21.95 3.46
N HIS A 73 -2.27 20.80 2.92
CA HIS A 73 -3.32 20.68 1.91
C HIS A 73 -4.34 19.62 2.32
N ALA A 74 -5.58 19.78 1.89
CA ALA A 74 -6.61 18.77 2.07
C ALA A 74 -7.63 18.87 0.94
N SER A 75 -8.05 17.73 0.43
CA SER A 75 -9.20 17.68 -0.46
C SER A 75 -10.49 17.96 0.33
N ARG A 76 -11.54 18.34 -0.39
CA ARG A 76 -12.92 18.16 0.12
C ARG A 76 -13.22 16.66 0.33
N SER A 77 -14.36 16.38 0.97
CA SER A 77 -14.93 15.03 0.95
C SER A 77 -15.32 14.67 -0.49
N ILE A 78 -14.90 13.50 -0.97
CA ILE A 78 -15.11 13.04 -2.34
C ILE A 78 -16.02 11.80 -2.30
N VAL A 79 -17.25 11.94 -2.80
CA VAL A 79 -18.20 10.82 -2.88
C VAL A 79 -17.59 9.67 -3.68
N GLY A 80 -17.75 8.45 -3.19
CA GLY A 80 -17.24 7.25 -3.85
C GLY A 80 -15.73 7.01 -3.72
N LEU A 81 -14.97 7.90 -3.06
CA LEU A 81 -13.51 7.75 -2.97
C LEU A 81 -13.11 6.44 -2.29
N ASN A 82 -13.64 6.17 -1.09
CA ASN A 82 -13.32 5.02 -0.25
C ASN A 82 -11.86 4.57 -0.42
N PRO A 83 -10.90 5.46 -0.07
CA PRO A 83 -9.57 5.38 -0.64
C PRO A 83 -8.84 4.14 -0.13
N GLY A 84 -8.04 3.52 -0.99
CA GLY A 84 -7.14 2.41 -0.69
C GLY A 84 -5.69 2.89 -0.56
N GLY A 85 -4.78 2.19 -1.26
CA GLY A 85 -3.40 2.60 -1.40
C GLY A 85 -3.26 3.96 -2.12
N GLY A 86 -2.09 4.57 -2.01
CA GLY A 86 -1.78 5.82 -2.69
C GLY A 86 -0.30 5.91 -3.03
N ASN A 87 0.01 6.49 -4.20
CA ASN A 87 1.37 6.61 -4.70
C ASN A 87 1.48 7.85 -5.60
N PHE A 88 2.66 8.47 -5.61
CA PHE A 88 2.97 9.46 -6.64
C PHE A 88 3.29 8.76 -7.96
N GLY A 89 2.68 9.24 -9.04
CA GLY A 89 2.94 8.74 -10.39
C GLY A 89 4.12 9.44 -11.07
N PRO A 90 4.52 8.97 -12.26
CA PRO A 90 5.63 9.56 -13.02
C PRO A 90 5.37 10.99 -13.48
N ASP A 91 4.10 11.43 -13.52
CA ASP A 91 3.69 12.80 -13.83
C ASP A 91 3.65 13.74 -12.60
N GLY A 92 4.07 13.23 -11.43
CA GLY A 92 4.11 13.99 -10.18
C GLY A 92 2.74 14.19 -9.51
N ARG A 93 1.65 13.63 -10.05
CA ARG A 93 0.34 13.63 -9.37
C ARG A 93 0.26 12.53 -8.31
N TYR A 94 -0.65 12.71 -7.36
CA TYR A 94 -0.93 11.71 -6.35
C TYR A 94 -2.08 10.81 -6.78
N TYR A 95 -1.81 9.53 -6.94
CA TYR A 95 -2.75 8.52 -7.37
C TYR A 95 -3.34 7.82 -6.15
N VAL A 96 -4.61 7.47 -6.23
CA VAL A 96 -5.35 6.80 -5.18
C VAL A 96 -6.18 5.67 -5.77
N GLY A 97 -6.14 4.50 -5.14
CA GLY A 97 -7.06 3.41 -5.46
C GLY A 97 -8.44 3.73 -4.89
N LEU A 98 -9.47 3.69 -5.73
CA LEU A 98 -10.86 3.90 -5.36
C LEU A 98 -11.51 2.54 -5.16
N ARG A 99 -11.76 2.14 -3.91
CA ARG A 99 -12.32 0.81 -3.64
C ARG A 99 -13.78 0.69 -4.08
N SER A 100 -14.57 1.75 -3.93
CA SER A 100 -15.98 1.74 -4.34
C SER A 100 -16.15 1.74 -5.86
N GLU A 101 -15.38 2.58 -6.57
CA GLU A 101 -15.40 2.65 -8.04
C GLU A 101 -14.52 1.58 -8.70
N ARG A 102 -13.78 0.82 -7.89
CA ARG A 102 -12.89 -0.27 -8.29
C ARG A 102 -11.90 0.11 -9.39
N THR A 103 -11.23 1.25 -9.19
CA THR A 103 -10.34 1.88 -10.19
C THR A 103 -9.29 2.76 -9.53
N ILE A 104 -8.56 3.56 -10.31
CA ILE A 104 -7.54 4.51 -9.84
C ILE A 104 -7.87 5.92 -10.34
N MET A 105 -7.72 6.90 -9.44
CA MET A 105 -7.87 8.33 -9.73
C MET A 105 -6.58 9.07 -9.38
N ALA A 106 -6.22 10.09 -10.15
CA ALA A 106 -5.10 10.99 -9.86
C ALA A 106 -5.58 12.35 -9.39
N PHE A 107 -4.80 12.98 -8.52
CA PHE A 107 -5.06 14.27 -7.90
C PHE A 107 -3.86 15.19 -8.05
N ALA A 108 -4.12 16.49 -8.26
CA ALA A 108 -3.08 17.50 -8.20
C ALA A 108 -2.47 17.55 -6.79
N ARG A 109 -1.17 17.89 -6.71
CA ARG A 109 -0.40 17.95 -5.45
C ARG A 109 -1.03 18.91 -4.43
N LYS A 110 -1.61 20.01 -4.88
CA LYS A 110 -2.27 20.99 -4.00
C LYS A 110 -3.65 20.54 -3.49
N LEU A 111 -4.20 19.44 -4.02
CA LEU A 111 -5.53 18.91 -3.69
C LEU A 111 -6.67 19.93 -3.88
N ASP A 112 -6.47 20.90 -4.76
CA ASP A 112 -7.36 22.03 -5.04
C ASP A 112 -8.26 21.81 -6.28
N SER A 113 -8.02 20.73 -7.04
CA SER A 113 -8.81 20.34 -8.20
C SER A 113 -9.62 19.07 -7.95
N ALA A 114 -10.60 18.81 -8.82
CA ALA A 114 -11.19 17.48 -8.91
C ALA A 114 -10.13 16.45 -9.31
N GLY A 115 -10.34 15.20 -8.89
CA GLY A 115 -9.53 14.08 -9.34
C GLY A 115 -9.95 13.61 -10.74
N GLU A 116 -9.02 12.96 -11.42
CA GLU A 116 -9.21 12.43 -12.78
C GLU A 116 -9.10 10.91 -12.76
N TYR A 117 -10.07 10.20 -13.34
CA TYR A 117 -9.98 8.76 -13.54
C TYR A 117 -8.86 8.45 -14.53
N ILE A 118 -7.91 7.62 -14.12
CA ILE A 118 -6.78 7.23 -14.98
C ILE A 118 -7.00 5.84 -15.58
N LEU A 119 -7.89 5.05 -14.97
CA LEU A 119 -8.44 3.84 -15.54
C LEU A 119 -9.97 3.96 -15.55
N PRO A 120 -10.67 3.26 -16.45
CA PRO A 120 -12.13 3.18 -16.39
C PRO A 120 -12.62 2.68 -15.01
N PRO A 121 -13.79 3.12 -14.54
CA PRO A 121 -14.45 2.51 -13.38
C PRO A 121 -14.64 1.00 -13.59
N HIS A 122 -14.64 0.25 -12.49
CA HIS A 122 -14.86 -1.20 -12.50
C HIS A 122 -13.84 -2.03 -13.30
N VAL A 123 -12.61 -1.52 -13.45
CA VAL A 123 -11.52 -2.24 -14.14
C VAL A 123 -11.12 -3.54 -13.42
N VAL A 124 -11.36 -3.63 -12.12
CA VAL A 124 -11.15 -4.83 -11.30
C VAL A 124 -12.34 -5.09 -10.38
N PRO A 125 -12.53 -6.33 -9.88
CA PRO A 125 -13.57 -6.61 -8.89
C PRO A 125 -13.26 -6.03 -7.50
N PHE A 126 -11.99 -6.02 -7.07
CA PHE A 126 -11.62 -5.45 -5.76
C PHE A 126 -10.17 -4.94 -5.73
N PRO A 127 -9.94 -3.62 -5.88
CA PRO A 127 -8.60 -3.08 -5.95
C PRO A 127 -7.89 -3.13 -4.60
N ARG A 128 -6.61 -3.53 -4.64
CA ARG A 128 -5.72 -3.60 -3.49
C ARG A 128 -4.60 -2.57 -3.64
N GLY A 129 -3.37 -3.03 -3.81
CA GLY A 129 -2.21 -2.20 -4.08
C GLY A 129 -2.05 -1.89 -5.56
N PHE A 130 -1.33 -0.81 -5.86
CA PHE A 130 -0.89 -0.49 -7.21
C PHE A 130 0.43 0.28 -7.17
N ALA A 131 1.21 0.19 -8.23
CA ALA A 131 2.46 0.93 -8.37
C ALA A 131 2.82 1.15 -9.84
N PHE A 132 3.68 2.15 -10.08
CA PHE A 132 4.24 2.44 -11.38
C PHE A 132 5.63 1.81 -11.51
N GLY A 133 5.84 1.04 -12.57
CA GLY A 133 7.15 0.59 -13.00
C GLY A 133 8.02 1.76 -13.45
N HIS A 134 9.33 1.54 -13.53
CA HIS A 134 10.29 2.56 -13.98
C HIS A 134 10.07 3.01 -15.43
N ASP A 135 9.39 2.17 -16.23
CA ASP A 135 9.00 2.44 -17.62
C ASP A 135 7.60 3.10 -17.75
N GLY A 136 6.98 3.48 -16.63
CA GLY A 136 5.66 4.11 -16.61
C GLY A 136 4.47 3.15 -16.72
N ARG A 137 4.71 1.84 -16.82
CA ARG A 137 3.64 0.83 -16.70
C ARG A 137 2.98 0.91 -15.33
N LEU A 138 1.68 0.69 -15.28
CA LEU A 138 0.90 0.64 -14.05
C LEU A 138 0.52 -0.80 -13.75
N PHE A 139 0.80 -1.26 -12.54
CA PHE A 139 0.37 -2.56 -12.05
C PHE A 139 -0.67 -2.37 -10.97
N LEU A 140 -1.82 -3.05 -11.08
CA LEU A 140 -2.94 -2.99 -10.14
C LEU A 140 -3.28 -4.40 -9.67
N ALA A 141 -3.09 -4.65 -8.37
CA ALA A 141 -3.54 -5.88 -7.74
C ALA A 141 -5.06 -5.84 -7.51
N SER A 142 -5.68 -6.98 -7.78
CA SER A 142 -7.06 -7.27 -7.40
C SER A 142 -7.07 -8.57 -6.60
N GLY A 143 -7.58 -8.51 -5.37
CA GLY A 143 -7.56 -9.64 -4.43
C GLY A 143 -8.91 -9.81 -3.76
N ILE A 144 -9.16 -10.95 -3.13
CA ILE A 144 -10.46 -11.20 -2.47
C ILE A 144 -10.72 -10.15 -1.36
N GLY A 145 -11.86 -9.48 -1.43
CA GLY A 145 -12.37 -8.54 -0.43
C GLY A 145 -13.10 -9.24 0.72
N PRO A 146 -13.46 -8.52 1.78
CA PRO A 146 -14.17 -9.09 2.93
C PRO A 146 -15.53 -9.72 2.59
N GLY A 147 -16.18 -9.30 1.51
CA GLY A 147 -17.43 -9.87 1.02
C GLY A 147 -17.27 -11.05 0.06
N GLY A 148 -16.02 -11.48 -0.20
CA GLY A 148 -15.70 -12.57 -1.14
C GLY A 148 -15.52 -12.14 -2.60
N GLU A 149 -15.76 -10.88 -2.93
CA GLU A 149 -15.53 -10.31 -4.26
C GLU A 149 -14.03 -10.22 -4.59
N GLY A 150 -13.60 -10.60 -5.79
CA GLY A 150 -12.20 -10.52 -6.21
C GLY A 150 -11.79 -11.66 -7.12
N ASP A 151 -10.56 -11.62 -7.64
CA ASP A 151 -10.04 -12.56 -8.63
C ASP A 151 -8.58 -12.98 -8.42
N ASN A 152 -7.91 -12.49 -7.36
CA ASN A 152 -6.51 -12.82 -7.03
C ASN A 152 -5.56 -12.68 -8.23
N THR A 153 -5.58 -11.52 -8.87
CA THR A 153 -4.78 -11.23 -10.06
C THR A 153 -4.02 -9.91 -9.92
N ILE A 154 -3.16 -9.65 -10.91
CA ILE A 154 -2.51 -8.35 -11.12
C ILE A 154 -2.71 -7.99 -12.57
N LEU A 155 -3.32 -6.84 -12.82
CA LEU A 155 -3.43 -6.27 -14.16
C LEU A 155 -2.26 -5.33 -14.41
N ALA A 156 -1.70 -5.41 -15.62
CA ALA A 156 -0.69 -4.47 -16.10
C ALA A 156 -1.28 -3.57 -17.19
N PHE A 157 -0.89 -2.30 -17.17
CA PHE A 157 -1.26 -1.30 -18.15
C PHE A 157 -0.01 -0.59 -18.67
N ASP A 158 0.00 -0.22 -19.95
CA ASP A 158 1.07 0.58 -20.54
C ASP A 158 1.06 2.04 -20.05
N SER A 159 1.99 2.85 -20.57
CA SER A 159 2.06 4.28 -20.27
C SER A 159 0.81 5.04 -20.69
N ASP A 160 0.11 4.55 -21.72
CA ASP A 160 -1.15 5.10 -22.25
C ASP A 160 -2.39 4.51 -21.55
N ARG A 161 -2.18 3.71 -20.49
CA ARG A 161 -3.23 3.07 -19.69
C ARG A 161 -4.05 2.03 -20.43
N ARG A 162 -3.52 1.46 -21.51
CA ARG A 162 -4.10 0.28 -22.18
C ARG A 162 -3.67 -0.98 -21.44
N MET A 163 -4.62 -1.89 -21.21
CA MET A 163 -4.35 -3.16 -20.54
C MET A 163 -3.43 -4.04 -21.39
N LEU A 164 -2.48 -4.71 -20.75
CA LEU A 164 -1.50 -5.60 -21.36
C LEU A 164 -1.85 -7.07 -21.07
N PRO A 165 -2.67 -7.75 -21.89
CA PRO A 165 -3.12 -9.12 -21.62
C PRO A 165 -2.01 -10.19 -21.74
N SER A 166 -0.88 -9.84 -22.35
CA SER A 166 0.30 -10.71 -22.46
C SER A 166 1.04 -10.84 -21.13
N TRP A 167 1.02 -9.80 -20.30
CA TRP A 167 1.61 -9.80 -18.96
C TRP A 167 0.59 -10.35 -17.97
N LYS A 168 0.87 -11.49 -17.34
CA LYS A 168 -0.09 -12.15 -16.45
C LYS A 168 0.58 -13.01 -15.40
N VAL A 169 0.07 -12.91 -14.18
CA VAL A 169 0.47 -13.80 -13.10
C VAL A 169 -0.25 -15.14 -13.22
N ARG A 170 0.52 -16.22 -13.17
CA ARG A 170 0.03 -17.61 -13.09
C ARG A 170 0.52 -18.22 -11.79
N ASP A 171 -0.12 -17.85 -10.70
CA ASP A 171 0.23 -18.28 -9.35
C ASP A 171 -1.05 -18.59 -8.57
N PRO A 172 -1.39 -19.87 -8.36
CA PRO A 172 -2.63 -20.26 -7.69
C PRO A 172 -2.64 -19.86 -6.20
N GLU A 173 -1.47 -19.60 -5.61
CA GLU A 173 -1.35 -19.20 -4.20
C GLU A 173 -1.24 -17.69 -4.01
N LEU A 174 -1.38 -16.91 -5.08
CA LEU A 174 -1.50 -15.46 -4.99
C LEU A 174 -2.82 -15.10 -4.31
N SER A 175 -2.76 -14.21 -3.32
CA SER A 175 -3.92 -13.47 -2.84
C SER A 175 -3.46 -12.09 -2.36
N PRO A 176 -3.44 -11.08 -3.24
CA PRO A 176 -2.69 -9.87 -3.03
C PRO A 176 -3.39 -8.93 -2.05
N LEU A 177 -2.61 -8.30 -1.15
CA LEU A 177 -3.10 -7.28 -0.22
C LEU A 177 -2.52 -5.89 -0.50
N ASP A 178 -1.29 -5.83 -1.00
CA ASP A 178 -0.63 -4.63 -1.54
C ASP A 178 0.46 -5.02 -2.56
N LEU A 179 0.99 -4.05 -3.32
CA LEU A 179 2.15 -4.26 -4.19
C LEU A 179 3.06 -3.03 -4.27
N THR A 180 4.34 -3.27 -4.60
CA THR A 180 5.35 -2.24 -4.85
C THR A 180 6.31 -2.70 -5.95
N ILE A 181 7.18 -1.80 -6.41
CA ILE A 181 8.19 -2.10 -7.45
C ILE A 181 9.56 -2.20 -6.78
N ALA A 182 10.24 -3.31 -7.02
CA ALA A 182 11.62 -3.53 -6.60
C ALA A 182 12.60 -2.64 -7.35
N PRO A 183 13.81 -2.39 -6.82
CA PRO A 183 14.87 -1.72 -7.57
C PRO A 183 15.22 -2.38 -8.92
N SER A 184 14.97 -3.69 -9.05
CA SER A 184 15.13 -4.44 -10.31
C SER A 184 14.03 -4.14 -11.34
N GLY A 185 12.95 -3.45 -10.96
CA GLY A 185 11.74 -3.28 -11.76
C GLY A 185 10.67 -4.36 -11.54
N ASN A 186 11.01 -5.46 -10.86
CA ASN A 186 10.07 -6.55 -10.57
C ASN A 186 8.93 -6.12 -9.63
N ILE A 187 7.81 -6.82 -9.72
CA ILE A 187 6.60 -6.54 -8.96
C ILE A 187 6.66 -7.36 -7.68
N VAL A 188 6.60 -6.69 -6.53
CA VAL A 188 6.67 -7.31 -5.20
C VAL A 188 5.32 -7.15 -4.51
N VAL A 189 4.78 -8.26 -4.01
CA VAL A 189 3.37 -8.36 -3.59
C VAL A 189 3.28 -8.99 -2.22
N SER A 190 2.47 -8.40 -1.33
CA SER A 190 2.15 -9.02 -0.05
C SER A 190 0.91 -9.88 -0.24
N SER A 191 0.98 -11.12 0.24
CA SER A 191 -0.02 -12.14 -0.05
C SER A 191 -0.49 -12.84 1.22
N GLU A 192 -1.78 -13.18 1.27
CA GLU A 192 -2.40 -13.96 2.36
C GLU A 192 -3.37 -14.98 1.74
N HIS A 193 -2.94 -16.21 1.53
CA HIS A 193 -3.70 -17.22 0.79
C HIS A 193 -4.09 -18.42 1.66
N PRO A 194 -5.37 -18.83 1.70
CA PRO A 194 -6.54 -18.10 1.22
C PRO A 194 -6.83 -16.86 2.08
N PHE A 195 -7.36 -15.79 1.48
CA PHE A 195 -7.64 -14.55 2.20
C PHE A 195 -8.58 -14.77 3.40
N GLY A 196 -8.17 -14.29 4.57
CA GLY A 196 -8.97 -14.33 5.79
C GLY A 196 -9.15 -15.70 6.44
N ALA A 197 -8.60 -16.78 5.87
CA ALA A 197 -8.67 -18.11 6.45
C ALA A 197 -7.82 -18.22 7.73
N ALA A 198 -8.26 -19.03 8.70
CA ALA A 198 -7.53 -19.21 9.96
C ALA A 198 -6.14 -19.84 9.77
N ASN A 199 -5.97 -20.61 8.70
CA ASN A 199 -4.73 -21.26 8.27
C ASN A 199 -4.10 -20.58 7.05
N ALA A 200 -4.45 -19.31 6.77
CA ALA A 200 -3.88 -18.58 5.65
C ALA A 200 -2.35 -18.53 5.74
N VAL A 201 -1.68 -18.78 4.61
CA VAL A 201 -0.24 -18.65 4.46
C VAL A 201 0.06 -17.24 3.97
N THR A 202 0.91 -16.54 4.71
CA THR A 202 1.31 -15.17 4.41
C THR A 202 2.72 -15.13 3.87
N THR A 203 2.89 -14.46 2.73
CA THR A 203 4.16 -14.41 2.01
C THR A 203 4.37 -13.05 1.37
N ILE A 204 5.61 -12.77 0.97
CA ILE A 204 5.91 -11.80 -0.06
C ILE A 204 6.25 -12.57 -1.34
N ARG A 205 5.67 -12.17 -2.46
CA ARG A 205 5.87 -12.80 -3.77
C ARG A 205 6.47 -11.80 -4.74
N GLU A 206 7.49 -12.21 -5.48
CA GLU A 206 8.12 -11.38 -6.51
C GLU A 206 7.81 -11.95 -7.90
N TYR A 207 7.34 -11.10 -8.80
CA TYR A 207 7.01 -11.45 -10.18
C TYR A 207 7.89 -10.66 -11.16
N ASP A 208 8.30 -11.34 -12.22
CA ASP A 208 9.12 -10.78 -13.28
C ASP A 208 8.36 -9.65 -13.99
N HIS A 209 9.02 -8.49 -14.12
CA HIS A 209 8.44 -7.32 -14.77
C HIS A 209 8.16 -7.50 -16.26
N ALA A 210 8.81 -8.44 -16.95
CA ALA A 210 8.63 -8.65 -18.38
C ALA A 210 7.34 -9.42 -18.70
N ASP A 211 7.00 -10.45 -17.91
CA ASP A 211 5.91 -11.38 -18.26
C ASP A 211 4.97 -11.76 -17.10
N GLY A 212 5.31 -11.43 -15.85
CA GLY A 212 4.51 -11.76 -14.67
C GLY A 212 4.77 -13.16 -14.10
N ARG A 213 5.81 -13.86 -14.55
CA ARG A 213 6.23 -15.15 -13.99
C ARG A 213 6.72 -14.97 -12.55
N LEU A 214 6.33 -15.89 -11.66
CA LEU A 214 6.84 -15.91 -10.28
C LEU A 214 8.36 -16.12 -10.30
N ALA A 215 9.09 -15.16 -9.74
CA ALA A 215 10.54 -15.19 -9.61
C ALA A 215 10.96 -15.88 -8.31
N ARG A 216 10.34 -15.50 -7.18
CA ARG A 216 10.57 -16.12 -5.87
C ARG A 216 9.48 -15.77 -4.86
N VAL A 217 9.50 -16.48 -3.73
CA VAL A 217 8.63 -16.26 -2.58
C VAL A 217 9.51 -16.06 -1.33
N LEU A 218 9.31 -14.95 -0.61
CA LEU A 218 9.95 -14.69 0.67
C LEU A 218 8.96 -15.06 1.77
N VAL A 219 9.42 -15.87 2.71
CA VAL A 219 8.61 -16.40 3.81
C VAL A 219 9.06 -15.78 5.14
N PRO A 220 8.12 -15.42 6.03
CA PRO A 220 8.47 -14.92 7.35
C PRO A 220 9.21 -15.99 8.17
N LYS A 221 10.16 -15.57 8.99
CA LYS A 221 10.88 -16.46 9.91
C LYS A 221 9.98 -16.91 11.08
N TYR A 222 10.26 -18.09 11.63
CA TYR A 222 9.66 -18.55 12.89
C TYR A 222 9.76 -17.47 13.99
N GLY A 223 8.64 -17.20 14.67
CA GLY A 223 8.53 -16.20 15.74
C GLY A 223 8.01 -14.82 15.33
N VAL A 224 7.84 -14.58 14.02
CA VAL A 224 7.21 -13.37 13.46
C VAL A 224 5.69 -13.63 13.32
N ARG A 225 4.84 -12.69 13.74
CA ARG A 225 3.38 -12.81 13.66
C ARG A 225 2.89 -12.14 12.38
N PHE A 226 3.35 -12.65 11.23
CA PHE A 226 3.17 -12.03 9.92
C PHE A 226 1.75 -12.23 9.36
N ARG A 227 0.72 -11.73 10.03
CA ARG A 227 -0.69 -11.92 9.63
C ARG A 227 -1.24 -10.70 8.93
N LYS A 228 -2.10 -10.88 7.91
CA LYS A 228 -2.66 -9.78 7.11
C LYS A 228 -1.59 -8.79 6.61
N PRO A 229 -0.53 -9.26 5.93
CA PRO A 229 0.55 -8.41 5.44
C PRO A 229 0.00 -7.45 4.38
N ARG A 230 -0.10 -6.16 4.70
CA ARG A 230 -0.67 -5.13 3.82
C ARG A 230 0.46 -4.29 3.25
N GLY A 231 0.50 -3.01 3.61
CA GLY A 231 1.42 -2.00 3.10
C GLY A 231 2.84 -2.51 2.86
N LEU A 232 3.35 -2.32 1.65
CA LEU A 232 4.72 -2.65 1.26
C LEU A 232 5.51 -1.43 0.85
N ARG A 233 6.75 -1.31 1.35
CA ARG A 233 7.65 -0.24 0.94
C ARG A 233 9.10 -0.65 1.03
N PHE A 234 9.87 -0.27 0.02
CA PHE A 234 11.32 -0.24 0.14
C PHE A 234 11.77 0.92 1.01
N GLY A 235 12.64 0.63 1.97
CA GLY A 235 13.24 1.59 2.88
C GLY A 235 14.74 1.75 2.65
N PRO A 236 15.46 2.29 3.66
CA PRO A 236 16.92 2.38 3.64
C PRO A 236 17.60 1.03 3.34
N HIS A 237 18.75 1.09 2.66
CA HIS A 237 19.56 -0.09 2.32
C HIS A 237 18.82 -1.15 1.49
N ALA A 238 17.87 -0.73 0.65
CA ALA A 238 17.05 -1.60 -0.20
C ALA A 238 16.28 -2.71 0.56
N ARG A 239 16.08 -2.53 1.87
CA ARG A 239 15.26 -3.45 2.67
C ARG A 239 13.79 -3.27 2.35
N LEU A 240 13.07 -4.38 2.30
CA LEU A 240 11.63 -4.39 2.10
C LEU A 240 10.93 -4.43 3.46
N TYR A 241 10.03 -3.48 3.69
CA TYR A 241 9.21 -3.40 4.88
C TYR A 241 7.76 -3.70 4.55
N CYS A 242 7.16 -4.58 5.33
CA CYS A 242 5.75 -4.92 5.23
C CYS A 242 5.07 -4.66 6.58
N VAL A 243 4.03 -3.83 6.58
CA VAL A 243 3.18 -3.70 7.76
C VAL A 243 2.16 -4.83 7.77
N ALA A 244 2.06 -5.51 8.91
CA ALA A 244 1.13 -6.58 9.18
C ALA A 244 0.25 -6.22 10.39
N GLN A 245 -0.57 -7.17 10.83
CA GLN A 245 -1.23 -7.06 12.12
C GLN A 245 -0.20 -7.14 13.26
N ASP A 246 -0.28 -6.22 14.21
CA ASP A 246 0.56 -6.11 15.43
C ASP A 246 2.05 -5.77 15.20
N GLU A 247 2.55 -5.75 13.97
CA GLU A 247 3.98 -5.55 13.68
C GLU A 247 4.29 -4.97 12.30
N VAL A 248 5.49 -4.42 12.17
CA VAL A 248 6.15 -4.17 10.88
C VAL A 248 7.30 -5.16 10.77
N VAL A 249 7.36 -5.88 9.66
CA VAL A 249 8.38 -6.90 9.38
C VAL A 249 9.30 -6.41 8.27
N ALA A 250 10.60 -6.62 8.44
CA ALA A 250 11.58 -6.31 7.41
C ALA A 250 12.15 -7.59 6.78
N PHE A 251 12.48 -7.48 5.50
CA PHE A 251 13.18 -8.48 4.73
C PHE A 251 14.43 -7.85 4.13
N ASP A 252 15.52 -8.60 4.14
CA ASP A 252 16.63 -8.35 3.23
C ASP A 252 16.14 -8.75 1.85
N PHE A 253 15.96 -7.77 0.96
CA PHE A 253 15.39 -8.07 -0.34
C PHE A 253 16.39 -8.71 -1.28
N GLU A 254 17.69 -8.50 -1.09
CA GLU A 254 18.70 -9.12 -1.93
C GLU A 254 18.75 -10.62 -1.65
N THR A 255 18.94 -11.00 -0.38
CA THR A 255 19.05 -12.42 0.01
C THR A 255 17.69 -13.12 0.10
N GLY A 256 16.61 -12.37 0.33
CA GLY A 256 15.27 -12.90 0.61
C GLY A 256 15.04 -13.25 2.08
N ASP A 257 16.01 -12.99 2.96
CA ASP A 257 15.92 -13.33 4.38
C ASP A 257 14.91 -12.45 5.12
N CYS A 258 14.07 -13.08 5.94
CA CYS A 258 13.25 -12.36 6.90
C CYS A 258 14.10 -11.91 8.10
N LEU A 259 14.23 -10.59 8.26
CA LEU A 259 15.00 -9.95 9.35
C LEU A 259 14.21 -9.87 10.66
N GLY A 260 12.93 -10.22 10.63
CA GLY A 260 12.05 -10.21 11.78
C GLY A 260 11.21 -8.93 11.90
N ALA A 261 10.49 -8.83 13.02
CA ALA A 261 9.72 -7.64 13.33
C ALA A 261 10.65 -6.50 13.74
N VAL A 262 10.60 -5.40 12.98
CA VAL A 262 11.35 -4.17 13.26
C VAL A 262 10.54 -3.18 14.08
N ALA A 263 9.23 -3.36 14.20
CA ALA A 263 8.38 -2.63 15.13
C ALA A 263 7.26 -3.55 15.61
N ARG A 264 6.87 -3.43 16.88
CA ARG A 264 5.77 -4.19 17.47
C ARG A 264 4.85 -3.26 18.23
N LEU A 265 3.56 -3.34 17.94
CA LEU A 265 2.54 -2.60 18.66
C LEU A 265 1.24 -3.41 18.65
N PRO A 266 0.85 -4.02 19.79
CA PRO A 266 -0.41 -4.76 19.88
C PRO A 266 -1.59 -3.91 19.40
N ARG A 267 -2.54 -4.53 18.68
CA ARG A 267 -3.66 -3.87 18.02
C ARG A 267 -3.29 -3.00 16.82
N LEU A 268 -2.04 -2.98 16.36
CA LEU A 268 -1.73 -2.38 15.07
C LEU A 268 -2.52 -3.12 13.97
N ASN A 269 -3.37 -2.39 13.26
CA ASN A 269 -4.07 -2.89 12.08
C ASN A 269 -3.52 -2.19 10.85
N GLY A 270 -2.27 -2.52 10.53
CA GLY A 270 -1.48 -1.83 9.53
C GLY A 270 -2.11 -1.79 8.14
N GLN A 271 -2.04 -0.65 7.44
CA GLN A 271 -2.52 -0.53 6.05
C GLN A 271 -1.41 -0.12 5.08
N ALA A 272 -0.59 0.86 5.45
CA ALA A 272 0.54 1.36 4.67
C ALA A 272 1.71 1.67 5.62
N VAL A 273 2.92 1.66 5.04
CA VAL A 273 4.17 1.95 5.73
C VAL A 273 5.04 2.84 4.84
N ILE A 274 5.70 3.83 5.42
CA ILE A 274 6.61 4.71 4.69
C ILE A 274 7.66 5.29 5.63
N PHE A 275 8.82 5.66 5.08
CA PHE A 275 9.85 6.39 5.81
C PHE A 275 9.75 7.88 5.49
N PHE A 276 9.52 8.69 6.52
CA PHE A 276 9.32 10.13 6.39
C PHE A 276 10.52 10.91 6.97
N PRO A 277 11.12 11.85 6.20
CA PRO A 277 12.28 12.63 6.64
C PRO A 277 11.95 13.67 7.72
#